data_AF-A0A9E1AYU5-F1
#
_entry.id   AF-A0A9E1AYU5-F1
#
_cell.length_a   1.000
_cell.length_b   1.000
_cell.length_c   1.000
_cell.angle_alpha   90.00
_cell.angle_beta   90.00
_cell.angle_gamma   90.00
#
_symmetry.space_group_name_H-M   'P 1'
#
loop_
_entity.id
_entity.type
_entity.pdbx_description
1 polymer ?
#
loop_
_entity_poly.entity_id
_entity_poly.type
_entity_poly.pdbx_seq_one_letter_code
_entity_poly.pdbx_strand_id
1 'polypeptide(L)'
;MFTHYSLDTLLGHSLTAIGRAADLVWWIFDVDGAEYSLHTQCTFRVLHDGEAVLSRSDIYCIRDDKPLGRDNSWFDYDVAELAPLLPAKVVSIECSEMNDLTICTENGLRIEIWAAESPEHEQWRFFRHIPKSDDPHLVAYGNYLDCE
;
A
#
# COMPACT_ATOMS: atom_id res chain seq x y z
N MET A 1 17.23 18.93 -2.75
CA MET A 1 17.60 17.51 -2.59
C MET A 1 16.78 17.01 -1.42
N PHE A 2 15.60 16.45 -1.69
CA PHE A 2 14.59 16.16 -0.68
C PHE A 2 14.86 14.78 -0.10
N THR A 3 15.41 14.72 1.11
CA THR A 3 15.87 13.49 1.76
C THR A 3 14.84 12.86 2.71
N HIS A 4 13.66 13.46 2.88
CA HIS A 4 12.74 13.11 3.96
C HIS A 4 11.61 12.12 3.60
N TYR A 5 11.41 11.82 2.30
CA TYR A 5 10.28 10.98 1.85
C TYR A 5 10.71 9.87 0.89
N SER A 6 11.95 9.39 1.02
CA SER A 6 12.35 8.17 0.30
C SER A 6 11.55 6.98 0.84
N LEU A 7 11.05 6.14 -0.05
CA LEU A 7 10.46 4.84 0.31
C LEU A 7 11.45 3.97 1.10
N ASP A 8 12.76 4.14 0.88
CA ASP A 8 13.82 3.44 1.64
C ASP A 8 13.73 3.66 3.14
N THR A 9 13.04 4.72 3.58
CA THR A 9 12.76 4.96 5.01
C THR A 9 12.00 3.80 5.63
N LEU A 10 11.25 3.01 4.86
CA LEU A 10 10.51 1.85 5.38
C LEU A 10 11.40 0.62 5.62
N LEU A 11 12.64 0.58 5.11
CA LEU A 11 13.54 -0.56 5.27
C LEU A 11 13.87 -0.82 6.74
N GLY A 12 13.64 -2.06 7.20
CA GLY A 12 13.84 -2.44 8.60
C GLY A 12 12.69 -2.07 9.54
N HIS A 13 11.65 -1.41 9.03
CA HIS A 13 10.44 -1.04 9.76
C HIS A 13 9.24 -1.87 9.33
N SER A 14 8.13 -1.77 10.05
CA SER A 14 7.03 -2.74 9.90
C SER A 14 5.82 -2.17 9.20
N LEU A 15 5.26 -2.93 8.26
CA LEU A 15 3.86 -2.82 7.87
C LEU A 15 3.00 -3.28 9.04
N THR A 16 2.10 -2.44 9.52
CA THR A 16 1.30 -2.68 10.73
C THR A 16 -0.18 -2.81 10.45
N ALA A 17 -0.70 -2.18 9.39
CA ALA A 17 -2.10 -2.28 9.02
C ALA A 17 -2.31 -2.11 7.51
N ILE A 18 -3.41 -2.69 7.04
CA ILE A 18 -3.88 -2.61 5.66
C ILE A 18 -5.37 -2.33 5.73
N GLY A 19 -5.88 -1.50 4.83
CA GLY A 19 -7.30 -1.29 4.70
C GLY A 19 -7.64 -0.40 3.53
N ARG A 20 -8.88 0.09 3.49
CA ARG A 20 -9.35 0.88 2.34
C ARG A 20 -10.33 1.97 2.71
N ALA A 21 -10.49 2.92 1.80
CA ALA A 21 -11.55 3.91 1.76
C ALA A 21 -12.08 3.98 0.32
N ALA A 22 -13.28 3.44 0.10
CA ALA A 22 -13.81 3.18 -1.24
C ALA A 22 -12.86 2.30 -2.07
N ASP A 23 -12.22 2.85 -3.11
CA ASP A 23 -11.26 2.17 -4.00
C ASP A 23 -9.79 2.49 -3.70
N LEU A 24 -9.53 3.39 -2.74
CA LEU A 24 -8.20 3.66 -2.23
C LEU A 24 -7.83 2.62 -1.18
N VAL A 25 -6.68 1.99 -1.35
CA VAL A 25 -6.08 1.10 -0.34
C VAL A 25 -4.96 1.85 0.37
N TRP A 26 -4.92 1.74 1.69
CA TRP A 26 -3.87 2.33 2.52
C TRP A 26 -3.07 1.22 3.19
N TRP A 27 -1.76 1.41 3.23
CA TRP A 27 -0.78 0.54 3.86
C TRP A 27 -0.06 1.36 4.94
N ILE A 28 -0.23 0.98 6.20
CA ILE A 28 0.32 1.71 7.34
C ILE A 28 1.61 1.08 7.79
N PHE A 29 2.64 1.91 7.97
CA PHE A 29 3.94 1.51 8.47
C PHE A 29 4.26 2.25 9.76
N ASP A 30 4.89 1.57 10.72
CA ASP A 30 5.47 2.19 11.91
C ASP A 30 6.99 2.36 11.71
N VAL A 31 7.43 3.61 11.68
CA VAL A 31 8.82 4.04 11.54
C VAL A 31 9.23 4.73 12.84
N ASP A 32 9.88 3.99 13.73
CA ASP A 32 10.32 4.47 15.06
C ASP A 32 9.20 5.17 15.87
N GLY A 33 7.99 4.60 15.86
CA GLY A 33 6.82 5.17 16.55
C GLY A 33 6.11 6.31 15.80
N ALA A 34 6.54 6.63 14.58
CA ALA A 34 5.83 7.51 13.68
C ALA A 34 5.06 6.70 12.63
N GLU A 35 3.79 7.06 12.41
CA GLU A 35 2.96 6.43 11.40
C GLU A 35 3.26 7.00 10.01
N TYR A 36 3.51 6.13 9.04
CA TYR A 36 3.63 6.44 7.62
C TYR A 36 2.53 5.71 6.86
N SER A 37 2.04 6.33 5.79
CA SER A 37 1.00 5.76 4.95
C SER A 37 1.44 5.76 3.50
N LEU A 38 1.28 4.62 2.86
CA LEU A 38 1.26 4.49 1.41
C LEU A 38 -0.20 4.34 0.99
N HIS A 39 -0.70 5.25 0.16
CA HIS A 39 -2.02 5.11 -0.45
C HIS A 39 -1.85 4.67 -1.89
N THR A 40 -2.66 3.72 -2.32
CA THR A 40 -2.66 3.19 -3.69
C THR A 40 -4.06 3.26 -4.28
N GLN A 41 -4.16 3.90 -5.44
CA GLN A 41 -5.36 3.91 -6.29
C GLN A 41 -5.07 3.36 -7.69
N CYS A 42 -4.05 2.52 -7.83
CA CYS A 42 -3.69 1.76 -9.04
C CYS A 42 -3.73 0.23 -8.82
N THR A 43 -3.36 -0.56 -9.83
CA THR A 43 -3.39 -2.03 -9.75
C THR A 43 -2.40 -2.52 -8.70
N PHE A 44 -2.82 -3.46 -7.87
CA PHE A 44 -1.92 -4.11 -6.92
C PHE A 44 -2.29 -5.58 -6.72
N ARG A 45 -1.33 -6.35 -6.19
CA ARG A 45 -1.58 -7.64 -5.54
C ARG A 45 -0.67 -7.80 -4.33
N VAL A 46 -1.12 -8.63 -3.40
CA VAL A 46 -0.30 -9.13 -2.29
C VAL A 46 -0.12 -10.63 -2.48
N LEU A 47 1.12 -11.05 -2.29
CA LEU A 47 1.52 -12.44 -2.32
C LEU A 47 1.99 -12.83 -0.91
N HIS A 48 1.71 -14.05 -0.48
CA HIS A 48 2.28 -14.65 0.72
C HIS A 48 2.92 -15.98 0.32
N ASP A 49 4.23 -16.12 0.54
CA ASP A 49 5.01 -17.29 0.13
C ASP A 49 4.86 -17.66 -1.37
N GLY A 50 4.58 -16.65 -2.21
CA GLY A 50 4.43 -16.78 -3.67
C GLY A 50 3.00 -16.96 -4.17
N GLU A 51 2.04 -17.20 -3.29
CA GLU A 51 0.62 -17.36 -3.64
C GLU A 51 -0.12 -16.02 -3.52
N ALA A 52 -1.03 -15.74 -4.46
CA ALA A 52 -1.83 -14.52 -4.42
C ALA A 52 -2.93 -14.62 -3.36
N VAL A 53 -2.90 -13.68 -2.42
CA VAL A 53 -3.79 -13.66 -1.24
C VAL A 53 -4.66 -12.42 -1.17
N LEU A 54 -4.34 -11.37 -1.92
CA LEU A 54 -5.17 -10.17 -2.05
C LEU A 54 -4.87 -9.50 -3.38
N SER A 55 -5.89 -8.92 -4.02
CA SER A 55 -5.75 -8.17 -5.26
C SER A 55 -6.70 -6.97 -5.30
N ARG A 56 -6.45 -6.04 -6.23
CA ARG A 56 -7.35 -4.91 -6.45
C ARG A 56 -8.77 -5.33 -6.80
N SER A 57 -8.96 -6.40 -7.58
CA SER A 57 -10.30 -6.84 -8.00
C SER A 57 -11.19 -7.20 -6.82
N ASP A 58 -10.60 -7.68 -5.72
CA ASP A 58 -11.33 -8.14 -4.53
C ASP A 58 -12.10 -7.00 -3.85
N ILE A 59 -11.73 -5.74 -4.09
CA ILE A 59 -12.46 -4.55 -3.63
C ILE A 59 -13.88 -4.51 -4.21
N TYR A 60 -14.04 -4.96 -5.46
CA TYR A 60 -15.30 -4.87 -6.21
C TYR A 60 -16.09 -6.18 -6.20
N CYS A 61 -15.50 -7.27 -5.70
CA CYS A 61 -16.14 -8.57 -5.59
C CYS A 61 -16.87 -8.67 -4.25
N ILE A 62 -18.18 -8.44 -4.26
CA ILE A 62 -19.02 -8.60 -3.07
C ILE A 62 -19.23 -10.08 -2.77
N ARG A 63 -19.17 -10.46 -1.50
CA ARG A 63 -19.44 -11.81 -1.06
C ARG A 63 -20.95 -12.06 -0.94
N ASP A 64 -21.44 -13.07 -1.66
CA ASP A 64 -22.86 -13.46 -1.66
C ASP A 64 -23.34 -14.04 -0.32
N ASP A 65 -22.42 -14.48 0.55
CA ASP A 65 -22.72 -15.10 1.85
C ASP A 65 -22.90 -14.10 3.00
N LYS A 66 -22.82 -12.80 2.71
CA LYS A 66 -22.98 -11.72 3.69
C LYS A 66 -24.14 -10.78 3.31
N PRO A 67 -24.91 -10.28 4.29
CA PRO A 67 -25.88 -9.22 4.01
C PRO A 67 -25.16 -7.99 3.42
N LEU A 68 -25.83 -7.29 2.50
CA LEU A 68 -25.32 -6.04 1.94
C LEU A 68 -25.03 -5.04 3.08
N GLY A 69 -23.78 -4.60 3.22
CA GLY A 69 -23.32 -3.76 4.33
C GLY A 69 -21.90 -3.26 4.10
N ARG A 70 -21.33 -2.56 5.10
CA ARG A 70 -19.88 -2.31 5.13
C ARG A 70 -19.15 -3.65 5.34
N ASP A 71 -17.94 -3.76 4.83
CA ASP A 71 -17.03 -4.88 5.05
C ASP A 71 -17.51 -6.23 4.48
N ASN A 72 -18.08 -6.21 3.27
CA ASN A 72 -18.66 -7.39 2.61
C ASN A 72 -17.97 -7.75 1.29
N SER A 73 -16.84 -7.13 0.96
CA SER A 73 -16.06 -7.50 -0.21
C SER A 73 -15.06 -8.62 0.11
N TRP A 74 -14.57 -9.30 -0.92
CA TRP A 74 -13.47 -10.25 -0.76
C TRP A 74 -12.22 -9.57 -0.19
N PHE A 75 -11.97 -8.31 -0.55
CA PHE A 75 -10.88 -7.52 0.02
C PHE A 75 -10.94 -7.47 1.55
N ASP A 76 -12.12 -7.20 2.12
CA ASP A 76 -12.27 -7.04 3.57
C ASP A 76 -12.05 -8.38 4.30
N TYR A 77 -12.43 -9.49 3.67
CA TYR A 77 -12.16 -10.83 4.17
C TYR A 77 -10.67 -11.18 4.11
N ASP A 78 -10.03 -10.97 2.95
CA ASP A 78 -8.63 -11.31 2.71
C ASP A 78 -7.69 -10.46 3.58
N VAL A 79 -8.00 -9.19 3.81
CA VAL A 79 -7.26 -8.34 4.77
C VAL A 79 -7.38 -8.88 6.21
N ALA A 80 -8.53 -9.42 6.60
CA ALA A 80 -8.68 -10.04 7.92
C ALA A 80 -7.84 -11.33 8.05
N GLU A 81 -7.71 -12.12 6.98
CA GLU A 81 -6.84 -13.30 6.93
C GLU A 81 -5.34 -12.92 6.94
N LEU A 82 -4.98 -11.73 6.46
CA LEU A 82 -3.61 -11.19 6.53
C LEU A 82 -3.24 -10.63 7.91
N ALA A 83 -4.21 -10.26 8.74
CA ALA A 83 -3.97 -9.63 10.04
C ALA A 83 -3.01 -10.41 10.97
N PRO A 84 -3.04 -11.75 11.05
CA PRO A 84 -2.07 -12.53 11.85
C PRO A 84 -0.61 -12.43 11.37
N LEU A 85 -0.38 -11.98 10.15
CA LEU A 85 0.96 -11.79 9.58
C LEU A 85 1.54 -10.39 9.89
N LEU A 86 0.76 -9.51 10.53
CA LEU A 86 1.19 -8.16 10.90
C LEU A 86 1.52 -8.10 12.40
N PRO A 87 2.52 -7.30 12.83
CA PRO A 87 3.39 -6.45 12.00
C PRO A 87 4.42 -7.26 11.19
N ALA A 88 4.70 -6.81 9.97
CA ALA A 88 5.64 -7.46 9.05
C ALA A 88 6.79 -6.51 8.68
N LYS A 89 8.02 -6.84 9.10
CA LYS A 89 9.19 -6.00 8.82
C LYS A 89 9.55 -6.01 7.34
N VAL A 90 9.67 -4.84 6.74
CA VAL A 90 10.12 -4.64 5.36
C VAL A 90 11.61 -4.94 5.25
N VAL A 91 11.98 -5.78 4.30
CA VAL A 91 13.36 -6.21 4.05
C VAL A 91 13.90 -5.76 2.70
N SER A 92 13.03 -5.46 1.74
CA SER A 92 13.43 -4.89 0.46
C SER A 92 12.32 -4.03 -0.13
N ILE A 93 12.74 -3.01 -0.87
CA ILE A 93 11.86 -2.12 -1.62
C ILE A 93 12.52 -1.93 -2.98
N GLU A 94 11.74 -2.07 -4.03
CA GLU A 94 12.14 -1.78 -5.40
C GLU A 94 11.12 -0.82 -6.00
N CYS A 95 11.62 0.22 -6.68
CA CYS A 95 10.82 1.18 -7.42
C CYS A 95 11.32 1.21 -8.87
N SER A 96 10.44 0.94 -9.83
CA SER A 96 10.78 0.96 -11.26
C SER A 96 10.83 2.39 -11.80
N GLU A 97 11.37 2.59 -13.01
CA GLU A 97 11.30 3.89 -13.70
C GLU A 97 9.86 4.34 -14.01
N MET A 98 8.92 3.40 -14.04
CA MET A 98 7.48 3.64 -14.21
C MET A 98 6.76 3.81 -12.87
N ASN A 99 7.50 3.91 -11.75
CA ASN A 99 6.96 3.99 -10.39
C ASN A 99 6.17 2.75 -9.96
N ASP A 100 6.45 1.57 -10.54
CA ASP A 100 5.95 0.32 -9.97
C ASP A 100 6.70 0.03 -8.67
N LEU A 101 5.98 -0.40 -7.63
CA LEU A 101 6.57 -0.70 -6.34
C LEU A 101 6.51 -2.19 -6.04
N THR A 102 7.61 -2.73 -5.55
CA THR A 102 7.64 -4.03 -4.90
C THR A 102 8.18 -3.86 -3.48
N ILE A 103 7.39 -4.25 -2.48
CA ILE A 103 7.77 -4.22 -1.07
C ILE A 103 7.72 -5.65 -0.54
N CYS A 104 8.85 -6.17 -0.06
CA CYS A 104 8.93 -7.50 0.53
C CYS A 104 9.15 -7.40 2.04
N THR A 105 8.54 -8.31 2.79
CA THR A 105 8.70 -8.42 4.23
C THR A 105 9.43 -9.70 4.65
N GLU A 106 9.88 -9.76 5.90
CA GLU A 106 10.65 -10.90 6.43
C GLU A 106 9.84 -12.19 6.55
N ASN A 107 8.51 -12.11 6.58
CA ASN A 107 7.60 -13.24 6.71
C ASN A 107 6.96 -13.66 5.38
N GLY A 108 7.57 -13.30 4.24
CA GLY A 108 7.13 -13.79 2.93
C GLY A 108 5.96 -13.01 2.31
N LEU A 109 5.47 -11.94 2.97
CA LEU A 109 4.56 -11.01 2.30
C LEU A 109 5.30 -10.19 1.24
N ARG A 110 4.67 -10.06 0.08
CA ARG A 110 5.14 -9.21 -1.01
C ARG A 110 3.99 -8.40 -1.57
N ILE A 111 4.09 -7.08 -1.48
CA ILE A 111 3.15 -6.13 -2.07
C ILE A 111 3.72 -5.69 -3.40
N GLU A 112 2.96 -5.90 -4.48
CA GLU A 112 3.31 -5.46 -5.83
C GLU A 112 2.26 -4.45 -6.29
N ILE A 113 2.72 -3.26 -6.67
CA ILE A 113 1.89 -2.14 -7.12
C ILE A 113 2.36 -1.77 -8.52
N TRP A 114 1.43 -1.72 -9.46
CA TRP A 114 1.69 -1.32 -10.84
C TRP A 114 1.04 0.02 -11.13
N ALA A 115 1.89 1.01 -11.37
CA ALA A 115 1.46 2.32 -11.81
C ALA A 115 1.03 2.22 -13.28
N ALA A 116 -0.21 2.62 -13.57
CA ALA A 116 -0.65 2.71 -14.95
C ALA A 116 0.08 3.84 -15.68
N GLU A 117 0.26 3.73 -17.00
CA GLU A 117 0.95 4.75 -17.83
C GLU A 117 0.19 6.09 -17.94
N SER A 118 -0.86 6.34 -17.15
CA SER A 118 -1.57 7.62 -17.19
C SER A 118 -0.78 8.69 -16.43
N PRO A 119 -0.32 9.77 -17.09
CA PRO A 119 0.30 10.89 -16.41
C PRO A 119 -0.73 11.78 -15.70
N GLU A 120 -2.02 11.63 -15.99
CA GLU A 120 -3.08 12.52 -15.45
C GLU A 120 -3.68 12.02 -14.14
N HIS A 121 -3.34 10.80 -13.73
CA HIS A 121 -3.90 10.18 -12.53
C HIS A 121 -2.79 9.80 -11.58
N GLU A 122 -2.95 10.22 -10.33
CA GLU A 122 -2.15 9.70 -9.24
C GLU A 122 -2.35 8.18 -9.12
N GLN A 123 -1.23 7.48 -9.00
CA GLN A 123 -1.17 6.03 -8.87
C GLN A 123 -1.04 5.64 -7.40
N TRP A 124 -0.09 6.27 -6.71
CA TRP A 124 0.11 6.12 -5.28
C TRP A 124 0.74 7.37 -4.68
N ARG A 125 0.57 7.56 -3.37
CA ARG A 125 1.26 8.59 -2.60
C ARG A 125 1.83 8.01 -1.31
N PHE A 126 3.00 8.48 -0.92
CA PHE A 126 3.67 8.11 0.31
C PHE A 126 3.91 9.35 1.17
N PHE A 127 3.52 9.28 2.43
CA PHE A 127 3.62 10.40 3.34
C PHE A 127 3.67 9.95 4.79
N ARG A 128 4.15 10.84 5.67
CA ARG A 128 4.07 10.64 7.11
C ARG A 128 2.69 11.07 7.60
N HIS A 129 1.98 10.22 8.33
CA HIS A 129 0.68 10.56 8.87
C HIS A 129 0.84 11.45 10.12
N ILE A 130 0.73 12.77 9.92
CA ILE A 130 0.69 13.75 11.01
C ILE A 130 -0.64 14.51 10.94
N PRO A 131 -1.50 14.44 11.96
CA PRO A 131 -2.72 15.21 11.99
C PRO A 131 -2.45 16.72 11.85
N LYS A 132 -3.00 17.35 10.81
CA LYS A 132 -2.92 18.79 10.52
C LYS A 132 -1.52 19.31 10.15
N SER A 133 -0.65 18.48 9.58
CA SER A 133 0.59 18.96 8.96
C SER A 133 0.42 19.14 7.45
N ASP A 134 1.09 20.14 6.89
CA ASP A 134 1.33 20.29 5.45
C ASP A 134 2.64 19.59 5.07
N ASP A 135 2.90 18.42 5.66
CA ASP A 135 4.12 17.66 5.43
C ASP A 135 4.13 17.16 3.98
N PRO A 136 5.27 17.25 3.25
CA PRO A 136 5.29 16.89 1.85
C PRO A 136 4.87 15.45 1.58
N HIS A 137 4.16 15.24 0.48
CA HIS A 137 3.81 13.92 -0.02
C HIS A 137 4.69 13.56 -1.21
N LEU A 138 5.23 12.34 -1.23
CA LEU A 138 5.79 11.77 -2.45
C LEU A 138 4.64 11.19 -3.26
N VAL A 139 4.31 11.79 -4.39
CA VAL A 139 3.16 11.40 -5.23
C VAL A 139 3.67 10.83 -6.54
N ALA A 140 3.19 9.64 -6.91
CA ALA A 140 3.53 8.99 -8.14
C ALA A 140 2.42 9.07 -9.18
N TYR A 141 2.83 9.48 -10.37
CA TYR A 141 2.06 9.42 -11.61
C TYR A 141 2.72 8.37 -12.53
N GLY A 142 2.14 8.10 -13.70
CA GLY A 142 2.63 7.00 -14.55
C GLY A 142 4.13 7.04 -14.89
N ASN A 143 4.72 8.22 -15.12
CA ASN A 143 6.15 8.33 -15.49
C ASN A 143 6.91 9.44 -14.77
N TYR A 144 6.35 10.00 -13.69
CA TYR A 144 7.04 11.00 -12.88
C TYR A 144 6.60 10.96 -11.41
N LEU A 145 7.47 11.48 -10.54
CA LEU A 145 7.20 11.71 -9.13
C LEU A 145 7.06 13.21 -8.88
N ASP A 146 6.09 13.60 -8.08
CA ASP A 146 5.94 14.97 -7.58
C ASP A 146 6.11 14.99 -6.05
N CYS A 147 6.49 16.16 -5.53
CA CYS A 147 6.53 16.45 -4.10
C CYS A 147 5.51 17.54 -3.82
N GLU A 148 4.33 17.13 -3.35
CA GLU A 148 3.21 18.03 -3.00
C GLU A 148 3.30 18.51 -1.56
#